data_AF-A0A502GYA6-F1
#
_entry.id   AF-A0A502GYA6-F1
#
_cell.length_a   1.000
_cell.length_b   1.000
_cell.length_c   1.000
_cell.angle_alpha   90.00
_cell.angle_beta   90.00
_cell.angle_gamma   90.00
#
_symmetry.space_group_name_H-M   'P 1'
#
loop_
_entity.id
_entity.type
_entity.pdbx_description
1 polymer ?
#
loop_
_entity_poly.entity_id
_entity_poly.type
_entity_poly.pdbx_seq_one_letter_code
_entity_poly.pdbx_strand_id
1 'polypeptide(L)'
;MPTAGQPTTGNGQPIGQARAPARGAPGASFAGPAAGGAPTPLSVHANPPFSSAPPAAPPRLEAVDVLRGFALLGIWLVHFLTSFAGQRGDGLGPSSPMSAGTAAVRLSVDALVAGKFFSIFSLLFGLGFALQLRSAGAKGQPYAARFVWRLVLLGALGWLHRLLFEVEILHIYAAVGLLLVLVHHWRNAWLLLASALLFIGGLGFSYWLAPATALLVRAFGAAAGNFLAGEISGFRVFSVAALFLLGLYLGRRNAFADTAFSRTFFSRVLLASAVAFITTRLVYSCMPLVLGPGAGSPLRFYDVFFTLKSLAVSALYVASVVLLYRRPFGRRALAWLGPLGRMGLTTYVLQSCCLLLFAWGARRYVGPAPLPLPAVLGAAALLFAAQAAAAHAWLRRFRYGPLEWLWRSATYRQWQQLR
;
A
#
# COMPACT_ATOMS: atom_id res chain seq x y z
N MET A 1 -57.67 -35.06 -21.07
CA MET A 1 -58.65 -35.66 -20.12
C MET A 1 -58.29 -35.23 -18.68
N PRO A 2 -59.28 -35.17 -17.77
CA PRO A 2 -59.27 -34.32 -16.55
C PRO A 2 -58.67 -35.05 -15.31
N THR A 3 -58.54 -34.50 -14.09
CA THR A 3 -59.37 -33.60 -13.22
C THR A 3 -58.46 -32.71 -12.33
N ALA A 4 -58.77 -31.44 -11.97
CA ALA A 4 -59.86 -30.86 -11.16
C ALA A 4 -59.87 -31.28 -9.66
N GLY A 5 -59.87 -30.39 -8.65
CA GLY A 5 -59.74 -28.92 -8.66
C GLY A 5 -59.82 -28.25 -7.25
N GLN A 6 -59.40 -26.97 -7.16
CA GLN A 6 -59.98 -25.79 -6.43
C GLN A 6 -60.62 -25.88 -4.99
N PRO A 7 -60.83 -24.72 -4.27
CA PRO A 7 -60.05 -23.48 -4.13
C PRO A 7 -60.16 -22.83 -2.69
N THR A 8 -60.01 -21.48 -2.63
CA THR A 8 -60.38 -20.49 -1.56
C THR A 8 -59.27 -20.01 -0.62
N THR A 9 -59.19 -18.72 -0.20
CA THR A 9 -59.56 -17.40 -0.78
C THR A 9 -58.84 -16.31 0.03
N GLY A 10 -58.50 -15.14 -0.54
CA GLY A 10 -57.96 -14.01 0.26
C GLY A 10 -57.45 -12.79 -0.51
N ASN A 11 -58.37 -11.98 -1.07
CA ASN A 11 -58.07 -10.66 -1.66
C ASN A 11 -57.59 -9.66 -0.59
N GLY A 12 -56.86 -8.56 -0.87
CA GLY A 12 -56.55 -7.93 -2.16
C GLY A 12 -57.43 -6.70 -2.45
N GLN A 13 -57.05 -5.50 -1.98
CA GLN A 13 -57.74 -4.21 -2.25
C GLN A 13 -56.73 -3.06 -2.40
N PRO A 14 -56.92 -2.07 -3.32
CA PRO A 14 -55.92 -1.04 -3.64
C PRO A 14 -56.35 0.44 -3.43
N ILE A 15 -55.34 1.32 -3.47
CA ILE A 15 -55.29 2.72 -3.97
C ILE A 15 -56.61 3.50 -4.18
N GLY A 16 -56.73 4.73 -3.60
CA GLY A 16 -57.24 5.88 -4.38
C GLY A 16 -58.01 7.03 -3.70
N GLN A 17 -57.43 8.24 -3.82
CA GLN A 17 -58.10 9.56 -3.98
C GLN A 17 -58.83 10.24 -2.79
N ALA A 18 -59.19 11.51 -3.00
CA ALA A 18 -59.39 12.53 -1.97
C ALA A 18 -60.55 13.50 -2.27
N ARG A 19 -61.16 14.10 -1.22
CA ARG A 19 -61.72 15.48 -1.25
C ARG A 19 -62.19 15.96 0.13
N ALA A 20 -62.05 17.26 0.39
CA ALA A 20 -62.84 18.00 1.39
C ALA A 20 -64.18 18.44 0.77
N PRO A 21 -65.20 18.83 1.57
CA PRO A 21 -65.34 20.23 2.01
C PRO A 21 -65.56 20.30 3.56
N ALA A 22 -65.98 21.39 4.22
CA ALA A 22 -66.56 22.67 3.80
C ALA A 22 -66.17 23.88 4.71
N ARG A 23 -67.13 24.75 5.05
CA ARG A 23 -67.06 25.96 5.89
C ARG A 23 -68.38 26.12 6.68
N GLY A 24 -68.36 26.82 7.81
CA GLY A 24 -69.57 27.35 8.48
C GLY A 24 -69.28 28.05 9.81
N ALA A 25 -69.46 29.37 9.88
CA ALA A 25 -69.34 30.24 11.07
C ALA A 25 -70.76 30.61 11.61
N PRO A 26 -71.02 31.56 12.55
CA PRO A 26 -70.16 32.49 13.35
C PRO A 26 -70.38 32.29 14.89
N GLY A 27 -70.15 33.19 15.85
CA GLY A 27 -69.66 34.59 15.92
C GLY A 27 -69.78 35.20 17.33
N ALA A 28 -69.43 36.51 17.50
CA ALA A 28 -69.56 37.34 18.72
C ALA A 28 -68.70 36.95 19.95
N SER A 29 -68.26 37.83 20.86
CA SER A 29 -68.06 39.30 20.89
C SER A 29 -67.02 39.65 21.99
N PHE A 30 -66.53 40.90 22.04
CA PHE A 30 -65.46 41.37 22.94
C PHE A 30 -65.85 41.49 24.43
N ALA A 31 -64.87 41.23 25.32
CA ALA A 31 -64.81 41.77 26.68
C ALA A 31 -63.34 41.98 27.12
N GLY A 32 -63.10 42.96 28.00
CA GLY A 32 -61.76 43.45 28.39
C GLY A 32 -61.02 42.61 29.47
N PRO A 33 -59.80 43.03 29.87
CA PRO A 33 -58.86 42.20 30.61
C PRO A 33 -59.09 42.18 32.12
N ALA A 34 -58.91 41.01 32.75
CA ALA A 34 -58.78 40.85 34.19
C ALA A 34 -57.39 40.29 34.54
N ALA A 35 -56.73 40.91 35.52
CA ALA A 35 -55.40 40.50 35.99
C ALA A 35 -55.51 39.36 37.01
N GLY A 36 -54.48 38.50 37.09
CA GLY A 36 -54.36 37.51 38.18
C GLY A 36 -53.75 36.17 37.77
N GLY A 37 -52.45 36.14 37.48
CA GLY A 37 -51.75 34.88 37.22
C GLY A 37 -50.29 35.12 36.82
N ALA A 38 -49.37 35.02 37.77
CA ALA A 38 -47.95 35.10 37.47
C ALA A 38 -47.52 33.86 36.65
N PRO A 39 -46.94 34.01 35.44
CA PRO A 39 -46.43 32.88 34.70
C PRO A 39 -45.22 32.30 35.45
N THR A 40 -45.27 31.01 35.77
CA THR A 40 -44.10 30.25 36.21
C THR A 40 -42.98 30.44 35.19
N PRO A 41 -41.76 30.84 35.60
CA PRO A 41 -40.68 31.00 34.64
C PRO A 41 -40.37 29.64 34.02
N LEU A 42 -40.59 29.53 32.71
CA LEU A 42 -40.13 28.38 31.93
C LEU A 42 -38.64 28.22 32.18
N SER A 43 -38.28 27.11 32.83
CA SER A 43 -36.88 26.74 33.05
C SER A 43 -36.24 26.50 31.69
N VAL A 44 -35.58 27.52 31.15
CA VAL A 44 -34.74 27.41 29.97
C VAL A 44 -33.67 26.38 30.32
N HIS A 45 -33.83 25.16 29.82
CA HIS A 45 -32.74 24.20 29.79
C HIS A 45 -31.61 24.82 28.97
N ALA A 46 -30.62 25.38 29.67
CA ALA A 46 -29.41 25.87 29.05
C ALA A 46 -28.80 24.70 28.27
N ASN A 47 -28.80 24.81 26.94
CA ASN A 47 -28.06 23.87 26.10
C ASN A 47 -26.64 23.80 26.64
N PRO A 48 -26.09 22.60 26.92
CA PRO A 48 -24.72 22.49 27.40
C PRO A 48 -23.80 23.20 26.41
N PRO A 49 -22.81 23.98 26.89
CA PRO A 49 -21.98 24.80 26.02
C PRO A 49 -21.37 23.93 24.93
N PHE A 50 -21.54 24.35 23.66
CA PHE A 50 -20.98 23.65 22.51
C PHE A 50 -19.50 23.37 22.78
N SER A 51 -19.14 22.09 22.86
CA SER A 51 -17.77 21.69 23.11
C SER A 51 -16.89 22.21 21.99
N SER A 52 -16.11 23.25 22.30
CA SER A 52 -15.17 23.90 21.38
C SER A 52 -13.90 23.07 21.16
N ALA A 53 -13.85 21.85 21.71
CA ALA A 53 -12.82 20.88 21.41
C ALA A 53 -12.78 20.62 19.89
N PRO A 54 -11.64 20.85 19.22
CA PRO A 54 -11.49 20.51 17.81
C PRO A 54 -11.87 19.04 17.60
N PRO A 55 -12.64 18.69 16.55
CA PRO A 55 -13.09 17.33 16.33
C PRO A 55 -11.89 16.38 16.36
N ALA A 56 -11.94 15.41 17.26
CA ALA A 56 -10.81 14.53 17.56
C ALA A 56 -10.22 13.97 16.27
N ALA A 57 -8.92 14.21 16.05
CA ALA A 57 -8.27 13.76 14.83
C ALA A 57 -8.47 12.24 14.67
N PRO A 58 -8.88 11.76 13.48
CA PRO A 58 -9.29 10.37 13.30
C PRO A 58 -8.15 9.43 13.74
N PRO A 59 -8.47 8.34 14.47
CA PRO A 59 -7.48 7.50 15.12
C PRO A 59 -6.44 6.99 14.12
N ARG A 60 -5.17 7.16 14.49
CA ARG A 60 -4.04 6.77 13.65
C ARG A 60 -4.08 5.26 13.39
N LEU A 61 -4.02 4.86 12.13
CA LEU A 61 -4.07 3.45 11.74
C LEU A 61 -2.72 2.76 12.00
N GLU A 62 -2.46 2.35 13.24
CA GLU A 62 -1.21 1.69 13.66
C GLU A 62 -0.83 0.51 12.76
N ALA A 63 -1.81 -0.30 12.33
CA ALA A 63 -1.60 -1.42 11.42
C ALA A 63 -0.98 -1.01 10.07
N VAL A 64 -1.24 0.22 9.60
CA VAL A 64 -0.65 0.77 8.37
C VAL A 64 0.81 1.17 8.59
N ASP A 65 1.14 1.76 9.74
CA ASP A 65 2.54 2.04 10.09
C ASP A 65 3.33 0.72 10.27
N VAL A 66 2.77 -0.26 10.98
CA VAL A 66 3.36 -1.61 11.14
C VAL A 66 3.61 -2.29 9.79
N LEU A 67 2.65 -2.21 8.86
CA LEU A 67 2.80 -2.80 7.52
C LEU A 67 3.85 -2.07 6.65
N ARG A 68 4.09 -0.76 6.86
CA ARG A 68 5.25 -0.05 6.29
C ARG A 68 6.56 -0.54 6.91
N GLY A 69 6.61 -0.71 8.24
CA GLY A 69 7.78 -1.26 8.94
C GLY A 69 8.14 -2.67 8.45
N PHE A 70 7.14 -3.52 8.28
CA PHE A 70 7.29 -4.85 7.68
C PHE A 70 7.84 -4.78 6.25
N ALA A 71 7.38 -3.81 5.44
CA ALA A 71 7.89 -3.61 4.10
C ALA A 71 9.34 -3.10 4.06
N LEU A 72 9.76 -2.26 5.03
CA LEU A 72 11.15 -1.81 5.17
C LEU A 72 12.10 -2.95 5.55
N LEU A 73 11.68 -3.86 6.43
CA LEU A 73 12.44 -5.08 6.75
C LEU A 73 12.67 -5.93 5.51
N GLY A 74 11.61 -6.15 4.73
CA GLY A 74 11.67 -6.93 3.51
C GLY A 74 12.55 -6.30 2.42
N ILE A 75 12.42 -4.98 2.18
CA ILE A 75 13.27 -4.25 1.22
C ILE A 75 14.74 -4.28 1.64
N TRP A 76 15.03 -4.11 2.93
CA TRP A 76 16.38 -4.21 3.47
C TRP A 76 17.00 -5.59 3.21
N LEU A 77 16.28 -6.66 3.57
CA LEU A 77 16.77 -8.04 3.39
C LEU A 77 17.07 -8.37 1.92
N VAL A 78 16.21 -7.95 0.98
CA VAL A 78 16.46 -8.14 -0.46
C VAL A 78 17.73 -7.43 -0.88
N HIS A 79 17.85 -6.12 -0.63
CA HIS A 79 19.02 -5.37 -1.08
C HIS A 79 20.31 -5.90 -0.48
N PHE A 80 20.33 -6.15 0.83
CA PHE A 80 21.52 -6.66 1.52
C PHE A 80 21.97 -8.03 0.96
N LEU A 81 21.02 -8.93 0.67
CA LEU A 81 21.34 -10.21 0.01
C LEU A 81 21.83 -10.02 -1.42
N THR A 82 21.13 -9.23 -2.25
CA THR A 82 21.53 -9.03 -3.66
C THR A 82 22.85 -8.29 -3.81
N SER A 83 23.21 -7.41 -2.86
CA SER A 83 24.45 -6.64 -2.89
C SER A 83 25.66 -7.40 -2.34
N PHE A 84 25.48 -8.33 -1.40
CA PHE A 84 26.61 -8.95 -0.68
C PHE A 84 26.67 -10.47 -0.71
N ALA A 85 25.57 -11.19 -0.92
CA ALA A 85 25.60 -12.65 -1.05
C ALA A 85 25.97 -13.15 -2.46
N GLY A 86 26.23 -12.23 -3.40
CA GLY A 86 26.55 -12.52 -4.80
C GLY A 86 25.34 -13.06 -5.57
N GLN A 87 24.80 -12.30 -6.53
CA GLN A 87 23.68 -12.78 -7.35
C GLN A 87 23.58 -12.07 -8.70
N ARG A 88 24.66 -12.05 -9.50
CA ARG A 88 24.58 -11.55 -10.89
C ARG A 88 25.66 -12.07 -11.85
N GLY A 89 25.81 -13.40 -11.95
CA GLY A 89 26.62 -14.01 -13.02
C GLY A 89 28.08 -13.57 -13.00
N ASP A 90 28.63 -13.42 -11.80
CA ASP A 90 30.01 -12.98 -11.57
C ASP A 90 30.94 -14.05 -12.16
N GLY A 91 31.50 -13.77 -13.34
CA GLY A 91 32.23 -14.72 -14.20
C GLY A 91 33.61 -15.13 -13.69
N LEU A 92 33.67 -15.65 -12.46
CA LEU A 92 34.87 -16.07 -11.76
C LEU A 92 34.80 -17.57 -11.40
N GLY A 93 35.07 -18.39 -12.42
CA GLY A 93 35.52 -19.77 -12.28
C GLY A 93 34.43 -20.86 -12.17
N PRO A 94 34.81 -22.14 -12.35
CA PRO A 94 33.87 -23.25 -12.35
C PRO A 94 33.33 -23.58 -10.95
N SER A 95 32.01 -23.55 -10.82
CA SER A 95 31.22 -24.51 -10.02
C SER A 95 31.84 -25.05 -8.73
N SER A 96 31.90 -24.23 -7.68
CA SER A 96 31.70 -24.78 -6.32
C SER A 96 30.22 -25.13 -6.17
N PRO A 97 29.83 -26.40 -5.89
CA PRO A 97 28.43 -26.78 -5.75
C PRO A 97 27.77 -25.96 -4.65
N MET A 98 26.73 -25.20 -4.98
CA MET A 98 26.04 -24.37 -4.01
C MET A 98 25.38 -25.27 -2.95
N SER A 99 25.77 -25.14 -1.69
CA SER A 99 25.28 -26.03 -0.62
C SER A 99 23.75 -26.01 -0.53
N ALA A 100 23.15 -27.16 -0.21
CA ALA A 100 21.68 -27.30 -0.19
C ALA A 100 21.00 -26.24 0.70
N GLY A 101 21.61 -25.87 1.83
CA GLY A 101 21.14 -24.75 2.67
C GLY A 101 21.20 -23.39 1.98
N THR A 102 22.29 -23.08 1.27
CA THR A 102 22.41 -21.83 0.49
C THR A 102 21.37 -21.78 -0.64
N ALA A 103 21.16 -22.90 -1.33
CA ALA A 103 20.13 -23.02 -2.35
C ALA A 103 18.73 -22.82 -1.76
N ALA A 104 18.41 -23.47 -0.64
CA ALA A 104 17.13 -23.34 0.04
C ALA A 104 16.84 -21.91 0.50
N VAL A 105 17.84 -21.19 1.04
CA VAL A 105 17.67 -19.78 1.43
C VAL A 105 17.45 -18.89 0.21
N ARG A 106 18.25 -19.00 -0.86
CA ARG A 106 18.04 -18.21 -2.10
C ARG A 106 16.66 -18.46 -2.70
N LEU A 107 16.27 -19.72 -2.86
CA LEU A 107 14.95 -20.10 -3.35
C LEU A 107 13.83 -19.54 -2.47
N SER A 108 14.01 -19.52 -1.15
CA SER A 108 13.05 -18.92 -0.22
C SER A 108 12.96 -17.40 -0.37
N VAL A 109 14.08 -16.72 -0.57
CA VAL A 109 14.15 -15.27 -0.81
C VAL A 109 13.48 -14.91 -2.15
N ASP A 110 13.76 -15.65 -3.23
CA ASP A 110 13.14 -15.44 -4.54
C ASP A 110 11.65 -15.83 -4.56
N ALA A 111 11.27 -16.86 -3.81
CA ALA A 111 9.89 -17.29 -3.63
C ALA A 111 9.07 -16.23 -2.89
N LEU A 112 9.54 -15.81 -1.71
CA LEU A 112 8.75 -15.12 -0.70
C LEU A 112 9.08 -13.62 -0.56
N VAL A 113 10.35 -13.23 -0.73
CA VAL A 113 10.86 -11.92 -0.30
C VAL A 113 11.04 -10.96 -1.49
N ALA A 114 11.78 -11.39 -2.53
CA ALA A 114 12.19 -10.54 -3.66
C ALA A 114 11.01 -9.98 -4.46
N GLY A 115 10.87 -8.65 -4.51
CA GLY A 115 9.84 -7.95 -5.29
C GLY A 115 8.44 -7.83 -4.67
N LYS A 116 8.19 -8.37 -3.46
CA LYS A 116 6.85 -8.36 -2.83
C LYS A 116 6.59 -7.05 -2.08
N PHE A 117 7.58 -6.61 -1.30
CA PHE A 117 7.43 -5.45 -0.41
C PHE A 117 7.24 -4.11 -1.13
N PHE A 118 7.75 -4.00 -2.37
CA PHE A 118 7.41 -2.92 -3.29
C PHE A 118 5.90 -2.81 -3.54
N SER A 119 5.21 -3.94 -3.78
CA SER A 119 3.76 -3.95 -4.00
C SER A 119 2.99 -3.46 -2.77
N ILE A 120 3.49 -3.81 -1.57
CA ILE A 120 2.94 -3.32 -0.29
C ILE A 120 3.11 -1.80 -0.21
N PHE A 121 4.30 -1.27 -0.48
CA PHE A 121 4.52 0.18 -0.52
C PHE A 121 3.62 0.90 -1.53
N SER A 122 3.44 0.33 -2.72
CA SER A 122 2.60 0.94 -3.77
C SER A 122 1.14 1.03 -3.31
N LEU A 123 0.61 -0.06 -2.73
CA LEU A 123 -0.72 -0.07 -2.12
C LEU A 123 -0.85 0.98 -1.00
N LEU A 124 0.17 1.08 -0.14
CA LEU A 124 0.19 1.99 1.01
C LEU A 124 0.43 3.47 0.65
N PHE A 125 0.92 3.74 -0.54
CA PHE A 125 1.02 5.09 -1.10
C PHE A 125 -0.36 5.59 -1.52
N GLY A 126 -1.09 4.81 -2.33
CA GLY A 126 -2.49 5.09 -2.70
C GLY A 126 -3.42 5.21 -1.49
N LEU A 127 -3.25 4.33 -0.49
CA LEU A 127 -3.93 4.42 0.80
C LEU A 127 -3.60 5.73 1.53
N GLY A 128 -2.32 6.10 1.56
CA GLY A 128 -1.83 7.33 2.18
C GLY A 128 -2.48 8.58 1.56
N PHE A 129 -2.56 8.64 0.23
CA PHE A 129 -3.24 9.70 -0.50
C PHE A 129 -4.72 9.80 -0.10
N ALA A 130 -5.46 8.69 -0.06
CA ALA A 130 -6.87 8.68 0.33
C ALA A 130 -7.11 9.18 1.77
N LEU A 131 -6.24 8.79 2.72
CA LEU A 131 -6.30 9.25 4.11
C LEU A 131 -6.00 10.76 4.21
N GLN A 132 -5.03 11.26 3.44
CA GLN A 132 -4.68 12.67 3.41
C GLN A 132 -5.76 13.54 2.76
N LEU A 133 -6.34 13.08 1.64
CA LEU A 133 -7.46 13.72 0.96
C LEU A 133 -8.67 13.87 1.89
N ARG A 134 -9.03 12.82 2.63
CA ARG A 134 -10.09 12.88 3.66
C ARG A 134 -9.76 13.83 4.81
N SER A 135 -8.51 13.84 5.28
CA SER A 135 -8.06 14.74 6.35
C SER A 135 -8.08 16.22 5.93
N ALA A 136 -7.83 16.51 4.65
CA ALA A 136 -7.92 17.86 4.09
C ALA A 136 -9.37 18.29 3.83
N GLY A 137 -10.20 17.39 3.30
CA GLY A 137 -11.65 17.62 3.11
C GLY A 137 -12.37 17.92 4.43
N ALA A 138 -12.05 17.17 5.50
CA ALA A 138 -12.56 17.43 6.85
C ALA A 138 -12.11 18.78 7.46
N LYS A 139 -11.20 19.51 6.79
CA LYS A 139 -10.74 20.84 7.16
C LYS A 139 -11.14 21.93 6.15
N GLY A 140 -11.93 21.57 5.12
CA GLY A 140 -12.31 22.49 4.04
C GLY A 140 -11.14 22.96 3.16
N GLN A 141 -10.00 22.26 3.14
CA GLN A 141 -8.79 22.74 2.47
C GLN A 141 -8.52 22.02 1.14
N PRO A 142 -8.20 22.75 0.04
CA PRO A 142 -7.88 22.14 -1.24
C PRO A 142 -6.59 21.31 -1.14
N TYR A 143 -6.70 20.02 -1.50
CA TYR A 143 -5.60 19.07 -1.31
C TYR A 143 -4.77 18.79 -2.57
N ALA A 144 -5.38 18.84 -3.76
CA ALA A 144 -4.76 18.42 -5.02
C ALA A 144 -3.41 19.11 -5.27
N ALA A 145 -3.36 20.45 -5.24
CA ALA A 145 -2.12 21.22 -5.44
C ALA A 145 -1.04 20.90 -4.40
N ARG A 146 -1.43 20.65 -3.14
CA ARG A 146 -0.48 20.25 -2.07
C ARG A 146 0.06 18.84 -2.28
N PHE A 147 -0.75 17.93 -2.83
CA PHE A 147 -0.28 16.60 -3.19
C PHE A 147 0.65 16.64 -4.40
N VAL A 148 0.36 17.44 -5.43
CA VAL A 148 1.29 17.68 -6.55
C VAL A 148 2.61 18.25 -6.04
N TRP A 149 2.60 19.25 -5.15
CA TRP A 149 3.83 19.76 -4.53
C TRP A 149 4.60 18.67 -3.77
N ARG A 150 3.90 17.79 -3.04
CA ARG A 150 4.52 16.61 -2.41
C ARG A 150 5.13 15.66 -3.44
N LEU A 151 4.51 15.45 -4.60
CA LEU A 151 5.08 14.62 -5.66
C LEU A 151 6.32 15.27 -6.29
N VAL A 152 6.36 16.60 -6.43
CA VAL A 152 7.57 17.33 -6.87
C VAL A 152 8.72 17.14 -5.88
N LEU A 153 8.46 17.30 -4.58
CA LEU A 153 9.45 16.99 -3.52
C LEU A 153 9.86 15.51 -3.54
N LEU A 154 8.96 14.60 -3.91
CA LEU A 154 9.19 13.15 -3.97
C LEU A 154 10.12 12.80 -5.14
N GLY A 155 9.87 13.41 -6.29
CA GLY A 155 10.66 13.26 -7.50
C GLY A 155 12.05 13.88 -7.34
N ALA A 156 12.16 15.06 -6.73
CA ALA A 156 13.44 15.69 -6.43
C ALA A 156 14.29 14.83 -5.47
N LEU A 157 13.68 14.28 -4.42
CA LEU A 157 14.38 13.38 -3.49
C LEU A 157 14.75 12.05 -4.14
N GLY A 158 13.86 11.47 -4.96
CA GLY A 158 14.14 10.25 -5.72
C GLY A 158 15.25 10.44 -6.76
N TRP A 159 15.28 11.57 -7.44
CA TRP A 159 16.33 11.91 -8.40
C TRP A 159 17.69 12.09 -7.70
N LEU A 160 17.75 12.83 -6.59
CA LEU A 160 18.96 12.96 -5.76
C LEU A 160 19.42 11.61 -5.20
N HIS A 161 18.49 10.76 -4.75
CA HIS A 161 18.78 9.41 -4.26
C HIS A 161 19.36 8.54 -5.39
N ARG A 162 18.82 8.60 -6.60
CA ARG A 162 19.34 7.89 -7.78
C ARG A 162 20.79 8.25 -8.14
N LEU A 163 21.26 9.47 -7.83
CA LEU A 163 22.68 9.85 -8.02
C LEU A 163 23.64 9.08 -7.09
N LEU A 164 23.13 8.54 -5.98
CA LEU A 164 23.90 7.84 -4.94
C LEU A 164 23.60 6.33 -4.89
N PHE A 165 22.46 5.88 -5.41
CA PHE A 165 21.96 4.52 -5.28
C PHE A 165 21.31 4.03 -6.59
N GLU A 166 21.71 2.84 -7.06
CA GLU A 166 21.31 2.31 -8.37
C GLU A 166 19.83 1.88 -8.48
N VAL A 167 19.16 1.61 -7.35
CA VAL A 167 17.79 1.08 -7.31
C VAL A 167 16.88 2.01 -6.53
N GLU A 168 16.01 2.71 -7.25
CA GLU A 168 15.17 3.78 -6.74
C GLU A 168 13.69 3.57 -7.16
N ILE A 169 12.74 3.96 -6.31
CA ILE A 169 11.29 3.79 -6.53
C ILE A 169 10.48 5.10 -6.36
N LEU A 170 11.05 6.07 -5.66
CA LEU A 170 10.44 7.31 -5.20
C LEU A 170 10.14 8.25 -6.38
N HIS A 171 11.00 8.29 -7.40
CA HIS A 171 10.74 8.99 -8.66
C HIS A 171 9.61 8.33 -9.49
N ILE A 172 9.54 6.99 -9.55
CA ILE A 172 8.41 6.27 -10.16
C ILE A 172 7.11 6.62 -9.41
N TYR A 173 7.15 6.66 -8.08
CA TYR A 173 6.00 7.06 -7.25
C TYR A 173 5.62 8.53 -7.44
N ALA A 174 6.58 9.42 -7.70
CA ALA A 174 6.31 10.81 -8.02
C ALA A 174 5.54 10.95 -9.34
N ALA A 175 6.02 10.30 -10.40
CA ALA A 175 5.39 10.33 -11.72
C ALA A 175 4.01 9.65 -11.71
N VAL A 176 3.92 8.40 -11.25
CA VAL A 176 2.66 7.65 -11.20
C VAL A 176 1.68 8.23 -10.18
N GLY A 177 2.17 8.93 -9.15
CA GLY A 177 1.33 9.61 -8.16
C GLY A 177 0.44 10.70 -8.74
N LEU A 178 0.80 11.29 -9.88
CA LEU A 178 -0.03 12.29 -10.57
C LEU A 178 -1.36 11.67 -11.04
N LEU A 179 -1.38 10.39 -11.41
CA LEU A 179 -2.60 9.65 -11.76
C LEU A 179 -3.65 9.74 -10.64
N LEU A 180 -3.23 9.64 -9.38
CA LEU A 180 -4.13 9.74 -8.23
C LEU A 180 -4.84 11.09 -8.18
N VAL A 181 -4.17 12.18 -8.57
CA VAL A 181 -4.79 13.52 -8.65
C VAL A 181 -5.84 13.58 -9.78
N LEU A 182 -5.60 12.90 -10.89
CA LEU A 182 -6.52 12.88 -12.04
C LEU A 182 -7.76 11.99 -11.81
N VAL A 183 -7.68 10.97 -10.95
CA VAL A 183 -8.79 10.01 -10.73
C VAL A 183 -9.42 10.05 -9.34
N HIS A 184 -8.99 10.97 -8.45
CA HIS A 184 -9.50 11.03 -7.06
C HIS A 184 -10.99 11.37 -6.92
N HIS A 185 -11.67 11.76 -8.00
CA HIS A 185 -13.11 12.02 -8.08
C HIS A 185 -13.89 10.90 -8.79
N TRP A 186 -13.20 9.92 -9.40
CA TRP A 186 -13.86 8.79 -10.07
C TRP A 186 -14.61 7.89 -9.09
N ARG A 187 -15.73 7.31 -9.53
CA ARG A 187 -16.50 6.31 -8.75
C ARG A 187 -15.64 5.08 -8.46
N ASN A 188 -15.89 4.42 -7.32
CA ASN A 188 -15.09 3.27 -6.89
C ASN A 188 -15.04 2.11 -7.90
N ALA A 189 -16.11 1.89 -8.68
CA ALA A 189 -16.12 0.87 -9.74
C ALA A 189 -15.10 1.16 -10.84
N TRP A 190 -14.97 2.42 -11.28
CA TRP A 190 -13.99 2.83 -12.29
C TRP A 190 -12.55 2.71 -11.78
N LEU A 191 -12.30 2.97 -10.49
CA LEU A 191 -10.97 2.73 -9.89
C LEU A 191 -10.59 1.25 -9.90
N LEU A 192 -11.54 0.36 -9.60
CA LEU A 192 -11.32 -1.09 -9.62
C LEU A 192 -11.14 -1.61 -11.06
N LEU A 193 -11.95 -1.14 -12.01
CA LEU A 193 -11.81 -1.50 -13.42
C LEU A 193 -10.46 -1.02 -13.97
N ALA A 194 -10.09 0.25 -13.74
CA ALA A 194 -8.79 0.79 -14.16
C ALA A 194 -7.63 0.04 -13.49
N SER A 195 -7.74 -0.30 -12.20
CA SER A 195 -6.73 -1.14 -11.52
C SER A 195 -6.58 -2.52 -12.17
N ALA A 196 -7.68 -3.19 -12.49
CA ALA A 196 -7.66 -4.49 -13.16
C ALA A 196 -7.09 -4.41 -14.59
N LEU A 197 -7.50 -3.41 -15.37
CA LEU A 197 -6.99 -3.17 -16.72
C LEU A 197 -5.50 -2.81 -16.72
N LEU A 198 -5.03 -2.04 -15.74
CA LEU A 198 -3.59 -1.74 -15.57
C LEU A 198 -2.80 -3.01 -15.22
N PHE A 199 -3.31 -3.90 -14.36
CA PHE A 199 -2.65 -5.19 -14.11
C PHE A 199 -2.59 -6.07 -15.36
N ILE A 200 -3.71 -6.24 -16.06
CA ILE A 200 -3.78 -7.06 -17.30
C ILE A 200 -2.90 -6.45 -18.39
N GLY A 201 -2.94 -5.13 -18.56
CA GLY A 201 -2.08 -4.39 -19.48
C GLY A 201 -0.61 -4.50 -19.13
N GLY A 202 -0.25 -4.51 -17.84
CA GLY A 202 1.11 -4.75 -17.37
C GLY A 202 1.63 -6.15 -17.70
N LEU A 203 0.78 -7.18 -17.55
CA LEU A 203 1.10 -8.55 -17.97
C LEU A 203 1.26 -8.65 -19.49
N GLY A 204 0.32 -8.07 -20.24
CA GLY A 204 0.38 -8.01 -21.70
C GLY A 204 1.62 -7.28 -22.21
N PHE A 205 1.96 -6.13 -21.63
CA PHE A 205 3.19 -5.39 -21.93
C PHE A 205 4.44 -6.23 -21.68
N SER A 206 4.51 -6.91 -20.52
CA SER A 206 5.63 -7.79 -20.17
C SER A 206 5.80 -8.96 -21.14
N TYR A 207 4.69 -9.46 -21.71
CA TYR A 207 4.71 -10.61 -22.63
C TYR A 207 4.98 -10.20 -24.09
N TRP A 208 4.39 -9.10 -24.55
CA TRP A 208 4.40 -8.68 -25.96
C TRP A 208 5.46 -7.63 -26.28
N LEU A 209 5.67 -6.60 -25.44
CA LEU A 209 6.53 -5.45 -25.76
C LEU A 209 7.95 -5.55 -25.18
N ALA A 210 8.20 -6.44 -24.22
CA ALA A 210 9.55 -6.72 -23.71
C ALA A 210 10.63 -7.03 -24.77
N PRO A 211 10.38 -7.77 -25.88
CA PRO A 211 11.38 -7.91 -26.94
C PRO A 211 11.69 -6.60 -27.69
N ALA A 212 10.69 -5.74 -27.89
CA ALA A 212 10.88 -4.45 -28.55
C ALA A 212 11.71 -3.50 -27.66
N THR A 213 11.44 -3.47 -26.34
CA THR A 213 12.29 -2.69 -25.42
C THR A 213 13.72 -3.25 -25.36
N ALA A 214 13.90 -4.58 -25.35
CA ALA A 214 15.23 -5.19 -25.41
C ALA A 214 16.00 -4.88 -26.71
N LEU A 215 15.32 -4.75 -27.85
CA LEU A 215 15.94 -4.28 -29.10
C LEU A 215 16.33 -2.80 -29.01
N LEU A 216 15.48 -1.94 -28.42
CA LEU A 216 15.82 -0.53 -28.16
C LEU A 216 17.04 -0.40 -27.22
N VAL A 217 17.19 -1.25 -26.21
CA VAL A 217 18.42 -1.29 -25.37
C VAL A 217 19.68 -1.49 -26.20
N ARG A 218 19.61 -2.43 -27.15
CA ARG A 218 20.76 -2.79 -28.00
C ARG A 218 21.03 -1.70 -29.04
N ALA A 219 19.99 -1.03 -29.54
CA ALA A 219 20.11 0.06 -30.51
C ALA A 219 20.66 1.37 -29.91
N PHE A 220 20.25 1.75 -28.69
CA PHE A 220 20.68 3.00 -28.03
C PHE A 220 21.93 2.86 -27.14
N GLY A 221 22.59 1.69 -27.18
CA GLY A 221 23.78 1.39 -26.39
C GLY A 221 23.47 1.06 -24.92
N ALA A 222 24.34 0.27 -24.29
CA ALA A 222 24.05 -0.37 -23.01
C ALA A 222 23.69 0.60 -21.87
N ALA A 223 24.27 1.81 -21.81
CA ALA A 223 24.00 2.76 -20.73
C ALA A 223 22.60 3.39 -20.83
N ALA A 224 22.29 4.06 -21.95
CA ALA A 224 20.97 4.64 -22.20
C ALA A 224 19.89 3.55 -22.32
N GLY A 225 20.25 2.41 -22.90
CA GLY A 225 19.40 1.23 -23.00
C GLY A 225 19.03 0.63 -21.65
N ASN A 226 20.00 0.33 -20.77
CA ASN A 226 19.71 -0.23 -19.44
C ASN A 226 18.92 0.76 -18.57
N PHE A 227 19.17 2.07 -18.71
CA PHE A 227 18.35 3.10 -18.09
C PHE A 227 16.89 3.00 -18.59
N LEU A 228 16.69 3.03 -19.91
CA LEU A 228 15.35 2.99 -20.50
C LEU A 228 14.62 1.66 -20.26
N ALA A 229 15.27 0.49 -20.29
CA ALA A 229 14.61 -0.78 -20.00
C ALA A 229 14.45 -1.11 -18.51
N GLY A 230 15.25 -0.50 -17.63
CA GLY A 230 15.00 -0.53 -16.18
C GLY A 230 13.71 0.22 -15.83
N GLU A 231 13.55 1.43 -16.38
CA GLU A 231 12.36 2.27 -16.18
C GLU A 231 11.13 1.74 -16.96
N ILE A 232 11.34 1.36 -18.23
CA ILE A 232 10.33 0.79 -19.12
C ILE A 232 10.35 -0.75 -19.04
N SER A 233 10.64 -1.30 -17.85
CA SER A 233 9.97 -2.52 -17.42
C SER A 233 8.52 -2.12 -17.14
N GLY A 234 7.74 -1.88 -18.21
CA GLY A 234 6.45 -1.19 -18.14
C GLY A 234 5.49 -1.84 -17.13
N PHE A 235 5.61 -3.15 -16.97
CA PHE A 235 4.98 -3.92 -15.88
C PHE A 235 5.08 -3.25 -14.49
N ARG A 236 6.25 -2.71 -14.11
CA ARG A 236 6.44 -1.99 -12.85
C ARG A 236 5.54 -0.76 -12.79
N VAL A 237 5.61 0.13 -13.78
CA VAL A 237 4.79 1.35 -13.85
C VAL A 237 3.30 1.03 -13.82
N PHE A 238 2.86 0.06 -14.62
CA PHE A 238 1.48 -0.43 -14.63
C PHE A 238 1.05 -1.00 -13.27
N SER A 239 1.91 -1.75 -12.58
CA SER A 239 1.64 -2.31 -11.26
C SER A 239 1.62 -1.26 -10.14
N VAL A 240 2.52 -0.26 -10.18
CA VAL A 240 2.45 0.90 -9.28
C VAL A 240 1.11 1.58 -9.44
N ALA A 241 0.73 1.89 -10.68
CA ALA A 241 -0.53 2.57 -10.99
C ALA A 241 -1.73 1.74 -10.49
N ALA A 242 -1.78 0.45 -10.82
CA ALA A 242 -2.85 -0.44 -10.37
C ALA A 242 -2.96 -0.52 -8.84
N LEU A 243 -1.83 -0.65 -8.13
CA LEU A 243 -1.79 -0.72 -6.67
C LEU A 243 -2.09 0.63 -6.01
N PHE A 244 -1.71 1.75 -6.63
CA PHE A 244 -2.08 3.10 -6.20
C PHE A 244 -3.61 3.26 -6.25
N LEU A 245 -4.25 2.86 -7.36
CA LEU A 245 -5.71 2.92 -7.50
C LEU A 245 -6.43 2.01 -6.50
N LEU A 246 -5.92 0.78 -6.30
CA LEU A 246 -6.44 -0.15 -5.31
C LEU A 246 -6.29 0.39 -3.88
N GLY A 247 -5.14 1.00 -3.57
CA GLY A 247 -4.88 1.66 -2.29
C GLY A 247 -5.83 2.83 -2.02
N LEU A 248 -6.08 3.67 -3.04
CA LEU A 248 -7.06 4.76 -2.98
C LEU A 248 -8.47 4.23 -2.70
N TYR A 249 -8.88 3.17 -3.40
CA TYR A 249 -10.15 2.49 -3.14
C TYR A 249 -10.26 1.97 -1.70
N LEU A 250 -9.25 1.25 -1.20
CA LEU A 250 -9.23 0.72 0.17
C LEU A 250 -9.29 1.84 1.23
N GLY A 251 -8.62 2.97 0.99
CA GLY A 251 -8.64 4.13 1.89
C GLY A 251 -9.98 4.86 1.95
N ARG A 252 -10.68 4.96 0.82
CA ARG A 252 -12.08 5.45 0.78
C ARG A 252 -13.03 4.51 1.51
N ARG A 253 -12.84 3.19 1.39
CA ARG A 253 -13.66 2.16 2.06
C ARG A 253 -13.34 1.99 3.55
N ASN A 254 -12.43 2.78 4.15
CA ASN A 254 -11.92 2.57 5.51
C ASN A 254 -11.41 1.14 5.75
N ALA A 255 -10.87 0.47 4.72
CA ALA A 255 -10.63 -0.97 4.77
C ALA A 255 -9.62 -1.41 5.84
N PHE A 256 -8.76 -0.50 6.34
CA PHE A 256 -7.80 -0.78 7.41
C PHE A 256 -8.32 -0.44 8.83
N ALA A 257 -9.50 0.15 8.97
CA ALA A 257 -10.15 0.32 10.28
C ALA A 257 -10.72 -1.03 10.77
N ASP A 258 -10.78 -1.24 12.09
CA ASP A 258 -11.36 -2.47 12.63
C ASP A 258 -12.89 -2.47 12.55
N THR A 259 -13.39 -3.05 11.47
CA THR A 259 -14.81 -3.12 11.10
C THR A 259 -15.14 -4.53 10.62
N ALA A 260 -16.40 -4.94 10.73
CA ALA A 260 -16.86 -6.24 10.24
C ALA A 260 -16.54 -6.44 8.74
N PHE A 261 -16.78 -5.41 7.92
CA PHE A 261 -16.38 -5.37 6.50
C PHE A 261 -14.90 -5.69 6.30
N SER A 262 -14.01 -5.02 7.05
CA SER A 262 -12.56 -5.21 6.93
C SER A 262 -12.11 -6.62 7.31
N ARG A 263 -12.71 -7.22 8.35
CA ARG A 263 -12.39 -8.58 8.77
C ARG A 263 -12.75 -9.58 7.68
N THR A 264 -13.99 -9.53 7.17
CA THR A 264 -14.44 -10.39 6.06
C THR A 264 -13.64 -10.17 4.78
N PHE A 265 -13.33 -8.91 4.45
CA PHE A 265 -12.52 -8.56 3.29
C PHE A 265 -11.12 -9.19 3.36
N PHE A 266 -10.36 -8.93 4.43
CA PHE A 266 -9.00 -9.46 4.53
C PHE A 266 -8.95 -10.98 4.69
N SER A 267 -9.93 -11.62 5.34
CA SER A 267 -9.99 -13.09 5.38
C SER A 267 -10.22 -13.71 3.99
N ARG A 268 -11.06 -13.08 3.16
CA ARG A 268 -11.26 -13.51 1.75
C ARG A 268 -10.00 -13.26 0.91
N VAL A 269 -9.33 -12.12 1.09
CA VAL A 269 -8.04 -11.83 0.43
C VAL A 269 -6.96 -12.83 0.86
N LEU A 270 -6.89 -13.19 2.14
CA LEU A 270 -5.95 -14.19 2.66
C LEU A 270 -6.16 -15.54 1.97
N LEU A 271 -7.40 -16.04 1.94
CA LEU A 271 -7.72 -17.31 1.28
C LEU A 271 -7.43 -17.27 -0.22
N ALA A 272 -7.90 -16.24 -0.93
CA ALA A 272 -7.71 -16.11 -2.37
C ALA A 272 -6.22 -15.98 -2.75
N SER A 273 -5.42 -15.25 -1.96
CA SER A 273 -3.99 -15.11 -2.19
C SER A 273 -3.19 -16.36 -1.83
N ALA A 274 -3.61 -17.12 -0.80
CA ALA A 274 -3.02 -18.43 -0.49
C ALA A 274 -3.28 -19.44 -1.62
N VAL A 275 -4.52 -19.53 -2.11
CA VAL A 275 -4.88 -20.36 -3.27
C VAL A 275 -4.06 -19.93 -4.50
N ALA A 276 -4.07 -18.64 -4.85
CA ALA A 276 -3.31 -18.13 -6.00
C ALA A 276 -1.80 -18.41 -5.89
N PHE A 277 -1.21 -18.32 -4.70
CA PHE A 277 0.20 -18.68 -4.47
C PHE A 277 0.45 -20.18 -4.70
N ILE A 278 -0.40 -21.06 -4.14
CA ILE A 278 -0.29 -22.51 -4.31
C ILE A 278 -0.47 -22.90 -5.78
N THR A 279 -1.51 -22.41 -6.46
CA THR A 279 -1.75 -22.64 -7.89
C THR A 279 -0.58 -22.17 -8.74
N THR A 280 -0.05 -20.97 -8.48
CA THR A 280 1.11 -20.43 -9.21
C THR A 280 2.36 -21.28 -8.99
N ARG A 281 2.58 -21.77 -7.77
CA ARG A 281 3.70 -22.68 -7.45
C ARG A 281 3.54 -24.04 -8.14
N LEU A 282 2.33 -24.59 -8.16
CA LEU A 282 2.03 -25.87 -8.82
C LEU A 282 2.27 -25.77 -10.33
N VAL A 283 1.70 -24.76 -10.99
CA VAL A 283 1.90 -24.55 -12.45
C VAL A 283 3.38 -24.37 -12.78
N TYR A 284 4.12 -23.58 -11.97
CA TYR A 284 5.57 -23.42 -12.14
C TYR A 284 6.33 -24.75 -12.04
N SER A 285 6.00 -25.59 -11.04
CA SER A 285 6.65 -26.90 -10.84
C SER A 285 6.27 -27.94 -11.90
N CYS A 286 5.05 -27.89 -12.45
CA CYS A 286 4.57 -28.83 -13.46
C CYS A 286 4.97 -28.46 -14.90
N MET A 287 5.35 -27.20 -15.17
CA MET A 287 5.71 -26.75 -16.53
C MET A 287 6.76 -27.63 -17.25
N PRO A 288 7.87 -28.07 -16.61
CA PRO A 288 8.84 -28.95 -17.26
C PRO A 288 8.28 -30.32 -17.68
N LEU A 289 7.19 -30.79 -17.04
CA LEU A 289 6.51 -32.04 -17.40
C LEU A 289 5.63 -31.87 -18.64
N VAL A 290 5.07 -30.67 -18.85
CA VAL A 290 4.15 -30.36 -19.96
C VAL A 290 4.92 -30.02 -21.25
N LEU A 291 6.02 -29.28 -21.12
CA LEU A 291 6.82 -28.84 -22.27
C LEU A 291 7.93 -29.84 -22.63
N GLY A 292 8.29 -30.73 -21.72
CA GLY A 292 9.41 -31.67 -21.84
C GLY A 292 10.68 -31.18 -21.11
N PRO A 293 11.47 -32.08 -20.51
CA PRO A 293 12.76 -31.71 -19.90
C PRO A 293 13.69 -31.08 -20.93
N GLY A 294 14.23 -29.89 -20.63
CA GLY A 294 15.13 -29.16 -21.53
C GLY A 294 14.43 -28.38 -22.66
N ALA A 295 13.13 -28.57 -22.89
CA ALA A 295 12.36 -27.63 -23.69
C ALA A 295 12.27 -26.31 -22.92
N GLY A 296 13.02 -25.32 -23.37
CA GLY A 296 12.97 -23.98 -22.79
C GLY A 296 11.57 -23.43 -22.93
N SER A 297 10.82 -23.34 -21.82
CA SER A 297 9.59 -22.56 -21.83
C SER A 297 9.93 -21.14 -22.27
N PRO A 298 9.03 -20.43 -22.99
CA PRO A 298 9.26 -19.04 -23.33
C PRO A 298 9.57 -18.28 -22.04
N LEU A 299 10.76 -17.67 -21.92
CA LEU A 299 11.20 -17.01 -20.68
C LEU A 299 10.13 -16.08 -20.09
N ARG A 300 9.36 -15.44 -20.98
CA ARG A 300 8.20 -14.57 -20.73
C ARG A 300 7.05 -15.24 -19.97
N PHE A 301 6.85 -16.56 -20.10
CA PHE A 301 5.89 -17.32 -19.32
C PHE A 301 6.30 -17.32 -17.84
N TYR A 302 7.57 -17.62 -17.54
CA TYR A 302 8.07 -17.56 -16.18
C TYR A 302 7.97 -16.15 -15.58
N ASP A 303 8.19 -15.09 -16.37
CA ASP A 303 8.02 -13.70 -15.90
C ASP A 303 6.57 -13.37 -15.49
N VAL A 304 5.58 -13.82 -16.27
CA VAL A 304 4.15 -13.66 -15.97
C VAL A 304 3.76 -14.42 -14.69
N PHE A 305 4.21 -15.66 -14.53
CA PHE A 305 3.92 -16.42 -13.30
C PHE A 305 4.70 -15.91 -12.08
N PHE A 306 5.95 -15.46 -12.25
CA PHE A 306 6.71 -14.78 -11.19
C PHE A 306 5.99 -13.51 -10.72
N THR A 307 5.44 -12.76 -11.66
CA THR A 307 4.63 -11.56 -11.41
C THR A 307 3.37 -11.87 -10.60
N LEU A 308 2.55 -12.82 -11.08
CA LEU A 308 1.31 -13.23 -10.41
C LEU A 308 1.59 -13.77 -9.00
N LYS A 309 2.65 -14.58 -8.84
CA LYS A 309 3.18 -15.04 -7.54
C LYS A 309 3.52 -13.85 -6.64
N SER A 310 4.24 -12.86 -7.15
CA SER A 310 4.68 -11.71 -6.36
C SER A 310 3.48 -10.92 -5.84
N LEU A 311 2.47 -10.67 -6.68
CA LEU A 311 1.25 -9.99 -6.28
C LEU A 311 0.44 -10.80 -5.26
N ALA A 312 0.30 -12.12 -5.47
CA ALA A 312 -0.37 -13.01 -4.54
C ALA A 312 0.30 -13.04 -3.16
N VAL A 313 1.62 -13.25 -3.08
CA VAL A 313 2.37 -13.24 -1.81
C VAL A 313 2.31 -11.85 -1.15
N SER A 314 2.33 -10.76 -1.92
CA SER A 314 2.15 -9.41 -1.38
C SER A 314 0.78 -9.23 -0.73
N ALA A 315 -0.29 -9.69 -1.38
CA ALA A 315 -1.65 -9.64 -0.84
C ALA A 315 -1.80 -10.55 0.40
N LEU A 316 -1.18 -11.74 0.38
CA LEU A 316 -1.12 -12.67 1.50
C LEU A 316 -0.45 -12.02 2.72
N TYR A 317 0.66 -11.31 2.52
CA TYR A 317 1.36 -10.57 3.58
C TYR A 317 0.53 -9.42 4.14
N VAL A 318 -0.08 -8.59 3.29
CA VAL A 318 -0.96 -7.50 3.73
C VAL A 318 -2.12 -8.04 4.57
N ALA A 319 -2.81 -9.08 4.08
CA ALA A 319 -3.92 -9.70 4.80
C ALA A 319 -3.46 -10.36 6.12
N SER A 320 -2.34 -11.10 6.10
CA SER A 320 -1.78 -11.75 7.29
C SER A 320 -1.41 -10.74 8.37
N VAL A 321 -0.67 -9.68 8.03
CA VAL A 321 -0.24 -8.64 8.98
C VAL A 321 -1.45 -7.94 9.57
N VAL A 322 -2.46 -7.55 8.75
CA VAL A 322 -3.65 -6.86 9.25
C VAL A 322 -4.50 -7.76 10.16
N LEU A 323 -4.71 -9.03 9.79
CA LEU A 323 -5.49 -9.97 10.61
C LEU A 323 -4.76 -10.38 11.89
N LEU A 324 -3.43 -10.56 11.83
CA LEU A 324 -2.60 -10.90 12.98
C LEU A 324 -2.51 -9.72 13.96
N TYR A 325 -2.37 -8.48 13.49
CA TYR A 325 -2.32 -7.28 14.34
C TYR A 325 -3.61 -7.04 15.15
N ARG A 326 -4.74 -7.62 14.72
CA ARG A 326 -6.01 -7.60 15.47
C ARG A 326 -6.05 -8.58 16.65
N ARG A 327 -5.18 -9.59 16.68
CA ARG A 327 -5.07 -10.53 17.81
C ARG A 327 -4.11 -9.96 18.85
N PRO A 328 -4.34 -10.15 20.17
CA PRO A 328 -3.49 -9.56 21.21
C PRO A 328 -2.04 -10.03 21.12
N PHE A 329 -1.82 -11.32 20.82
CA PHE A 329 -0.49 -11.87 20.54
C PHE A 329 0.17 -11.19 19.34
N GLY A 330 -0.52 -11.12 18.20
CA GLY A 330 0.01 -10.53 16.97
C GLY A 330 0.27 -9.02 17.07
N ARG A 331 -0.55 -8.28 17.83
CA ARG A 331 -0.28 -6.88 18.16
C ARG A 331 1.04 -6.74 18.91
N ARG A 332 1.28 -7.55 19.95
CA ARG A 332 2.56 -7.56 20.69
C ARG A 332 3.74 -7.93 19.78
N ALA A 333 3.59 -8.99 18.98
CA ALA A 333 4.64 -9.51 18.11
C ALA A 333 5.04 -8.56 16.95
N LEU A 334 4.14 -7.66 16.52
CA LEU A 334 4.36 -6.76 15.38
C LEU A 334 4.49 -5.28 15.76
N ALA A 335 4.15 -4.86 16.99
CA ALA A 335 4.15 -3.46 17.41
C ALA A 335 5.53 -2.77 17.26
N TRP A 336 6.63 -3.51 17.39
CA TRP A 336 7.99 -3.01 17.21
C TRP A 336 8.29 -2.55 15.76
N LEU A 337 7.54 -3.02 14.76
CA LEU A 337 7.64 -2.51 13.39
C LEU A 337 6.96 -1.14 13.21
N GLY A 338 6.08 -0.75 14.13
CA GLY A 338 5.36 0.53 14.08
C GLY A 338 6.30 1.74 13.98
N PRO A 339 7.26 1.93 14.92
CA PRO A 339 8.25 3.01 14.87
C PRO A 339 9.00 3.14 13.54
N LEU A 340 9.45 2.03 12.96
CA LEU A 340 10.13 2.01 11.66
C LEU A 340 9.23 2.56 10.54
N GLY A 341 7.97 2.09 10.46
CA GLY A 341 7.03 2.58 9.45
C GLY A 341 6.51 4.00 9.69
N ARG A 342 6.49 4.46 10.96
CA ARG A 342 6.25 5.88 11.31
C ARG A 342 7.35 6.80 10.80
N MET A 343 8.58 6.29 10.68
CA MET A 343 9.78 6.95 10.16
C MET A 343 10.17 6.39 8.79
N GLY A 344 9.20 6.09 7.92
CA GLY A 344 9.46 5.30 6.72
C GLY A 344 10.41 5.93 5.70
N LEU A 345 10.42 7.26 5.56
CA LEU A 345 11.35 7.97 4.69
C LEU A 345 12.74 8.05 5.30
N THR A 346 12.83 8.40 6.59
CA THR A 346 14.10 8.39 7.33
C THR A 346 14.74 7.00 7.29
N THR A 347 13.96 5.95 7.57
CA THR A 347 14.45 4.57 7.61
C THR A 347 14.89 4.09 6.23
N TYR A 348 14.14 4.41 5.16
CA TYR A 348 14.53 4.06 3.80
C TYR A 348 15.87 4.69 3.39
N VAL A 349 16.05 6.00 3.61
CA VAL A 349 17.32 6.67 3.28
C VAL A 349 18.46 6.18 4.18
N LEU A 350 18.20 5.94 5.47
CA LEU A 350 19.19 5.37 6.39
C LEU A 350 19.60 3.95 5.98
N GLN A 351 18.68 3.12 5.48
CA GLN A 351 18.99 1.82 4.89
C GLN A 351 19.93 1.96 3.69
N SER A 352 19.64 2.89 2.77
CA SER A 352 20.53 3.15 1.63
C SER A 352 21.93 3.57 2.10
N CYS A 353 22.05 4.50 3.05
CA CYS A 353 23.34 4.89 3.64
C CYS A 353 24.07 3.72 4.31
N CYS A 354 23.36 2.87 5.07
CA CYS A 354 23.96 1.67 5.69
C CYS A 354 24.47 0.67 4.63
N LEU A 355 23.78 0.51 3.50
CA LEU A 355 24.25 -0.33 2.39
C LEU A 355 25.56 0.20 1.79
N LEU A 356 25.65 1.52 1.51
CA LEU A 356 26.89 2.11 0.97
C LEU A 356 28.06 2.01 1.95
N LEU A 357 27.85 2.33 3.23
CA LEU A 357 28.91 2.25 4.24
C LEU A 357 29.38 0.81 4.44
N PHE A 358 28.47 -0.17 4.43
CA PHE A 358 28.81 -1.58 4.51
C PHE A 358 29.53 -2.06 3.24
N ALA A 359 29.08 -1.64 2.04
CA ALA A 359 29.73 -1.96 0.78
C ALA A 359 31.16 -1.40 0.69
N TRP A 360 31.36 -0.15 1.13
CA TRP A 360 32.67 0.49 1.22
C TRP A 360 33.59 -0.28 2.17
N GLY A 361 33.11 -0.61 3.38
CA GLY A 361 33.86 -1.39 4.36
C GLY A 361 34.21 -2.79 3.87
N ALA A 362 33.23 -3.54 3.35
CA ALA A 362 33.43 -4.87 2.79
C ALA A 362 34.46 -4.83 1.65
N ARG A 363 34.32 -3.91 0.70
CA ARG A 363 35.29 -3.75 -0.41
C ARG A 363 36.68 -3.36 0.07
N ARG A 364 36.81 -2.56 1.14
CA ARG A 364 38.09 -2.10 1.68
C ARG A 364 38.84 -3.15 2.51
N TYR A 365 38.13 -4.01 3.23
CA TYR A 365 38.72 -4.95 4.20
C TYR A 365 38.62 -6.43 3.82
N VAL A 366 37.60 -6.82 3.04
CA VAL A 366 37.39 -8.21 2.56
C VAL A 366 37.69 -8.33 1.06
N GLY A 367 37.54 -7.24 0.31
CA GLY A 367 37.76 -7.18 -1.14
C GLY A 367 36.46 -7.26 -1.94
N PRO A 368 36.54 -7.48 -3.27
CA PRO A 368 35.36 -7.48 -4.16
C PRO A 368 34.57 -8.79 -4.14
N ALA A 369 35.04 -9.83 -3.45
CA ALA A 369 34.40 -11.15 -3.44
C ALA A 369 33.06 -11.13 -2.68
N PRO A 370 32.05 -11.93 -3.12
CA PRO A 370 30.82 -12.13 -2.36
C PRO A 370 31.08 -12.64 -0.94
N LEU A 371 30.32 -12.14 0.02
CA LEU A 371 30.41 -12.56 1.41
C LEU A 371 29.62 -13.87 1.65
N PRO A 372 30.07 -14.74 2.56
CA PRO A 372 29.36 -15.97 2.88
C PRO A 372 27.98 -15.67 3.48
N LEU A 373 26.96 -16.39 3.01
CA LEU A 373 25.56 -16.13 3.32
C LEU A 373 25.23 -15.96 4.83
N PRO A 374 25.79 -16.74 5.78
CA PRO A 374 25.56 -16.52 7.21
C PRO A 374 26.07 -15.15 7.71
N ALA A 375 27.22 -14.68 7.20
CA ALA A 375 27.75 -13.35 7.54
C ALA A 375 26.87 -12.23 6.96
N VAL A 376 26.37 -12.42 5.74
CA VAL A 376 25.42 -11.49 5.10
C VAL A 376 24.12 -11.39 5.90
N LEU A 377 23.54 -12.53 6.30
CA LEU A 377 22.32 -12.55 7.11
C LEU A 377 22.54 -11.98 8.52
N GLY A 378 23.68 -12.29 9.16
CA GLY A 378 24.05 -11.75 10.47
C GLY A 378 24.23 -10.24 10.45
N ALA A 379 24.96 -9.70 9.47
CA ALA A 379 25.14 -8.27 9.29
C ALA A 379 23.81 -7.56 8.95
N ALA A 380 22.98 -8.14 8.09
CA ALA A 380 21.65 -7.62 7.78
C ALA A 380 20.78 -7.53 9.05
N ALA A 381 20.75 -8.59 9.86
CA ALA A 381 19.97 -8.62 11.10
C ALA A 381 20.48 -7.61 12.14
N LEU A 382 21.80 -7.55 12.36
CA LEU A 382 22.43 -6.63 13.31
C LEU A 382 22.17 -5.15 12.95
N LEU A 383 22.41 -4.77 11.69
CA LEU A 383 22.22 -3.41 11.23
C LEU A 383 20.74 -3.01 11.26
N PHE A 384 19.82 -3.91 10.88
CA PHE A 384 18.38 -3.64 10.99
C PHE A 384 17.91 -3.53 12.44
N ALA A 385 18.43 -4.35 13.35
CA ALA A 385 18.14 -4.26 14.78
C ALA A 385 18.65 -2.92 15.36
N ALA A 386 19.83 -2.46 14.96
CA ALA A 386 20.34 -1.15 15.34
C ALA A 386 19.47 0.00 14.80
N GLN A 387 19.03 -0.07 13.54
CA GLN A 387 18.07 0.88 12.97
C GLN A 387 16.72 0.87 13.70
N ALA A 388 16.21 -0.31 14.06
CA ALA A 388 14.98 -0.46 14.84
C ALA A 388 15.12 0.19 16.22
N ALA A 389 16.21 -0.11 16.95
CA ALA A 389 16.50 0.50 18.24
C ALA A 389 16.61 2.02 18.15
N ALA A 390 17.30 2.54 17.12
CA ALA A 390 17.42 3.98 16.87
C ALA A 390 16.06 4.63 16.59
N ALA A 391 15.20 4.00 15.77
CA ALA A 391 13.84 4.51 15.49
C ALA A 391 12.95 4.55 16.75
N HIS A 392 13.04 3.54 17.62
CA HIS A 392 12.34 3.54 18.91
C HIS A 392 12.88 4.64 19.85
N ALA A 393 14.20 4.76 19.98
CA ALA A 393 14.83 5.79 20.82
C ALA A 393 14.52 7.21 20.33
N TRP A 394 14.47 7.41 19.01
CA TRP A 394 14.12 8.68 18.38
C TRP A 394 12.66 9.08 18.66
N LEU A 395 11.70 8.19 18.43
CA LEU A 395 10.28 8.48 18.63
C LEU A 395 9.84 8.57 20.09
N ARG A 396 10.71 8.23 21.06
CA ARG A 396 10.52 8.58 22.48
C ARG A 396 10.78 10.07 22.76
N ARG A 397 11.57 10.75 21.92
CA ARG A 397 12.00 12.15 22.10
C ARG A 397 11.39 13.13 21.09
N PHE A 398 10.93 12.65 19.94
CA PHE A 398 10.48 13.47 18.81
C PHE A 398 9.23 12.89 18.15
N ARG A 399 8.35 13.74 17.60
CA ARG A 399 7.06 13.31 17.02
C ARG A 399 7.19 12.62 15.66
N TYR A 400 8.21 13.02 14.90
CA TYR A 400 8.49 12.61 13.52
C TYR A 400 9.96 12.19 13.39
N GLY A 401 10.30 11.37 12.39
CA GLY A 401 11.70 11.21 11.99
C GLY A 401 12.26 12.49 11.34
N PRO A 402 13.59 12.66 11.25
CA PRO A 402 14.21 13.85 10.67
C PRO A 402 13.72 14.16 9.25
N LEU A 403 13.67 13.15 8.37
CA LEU A 403 13.23 13.37 7.00
C LEU A 403 11.72 13.57 6.90
N GLU A 404 10.90 12.93 7.76
CA GLU A 404 9.46 13.20 7.83
C GLU A 404 9.15 14.63 8.30
N TRP A 405 9.97 15.17 9.20
CA TRP A 405 9.86 16.55 9.67
C TRP A 405 10.26 17.56 8.58
N LEU A 406 11.40 17.35 7.92
CA LEU A 406 11.81 18.16 6.76
C LEU A 406 10.74 18.11 5.66
N TRP A 407 10.32 16.90 5.30
CA TRP A 407 9.26 16.64 4.32
C TRP A 407 7.97 17.39 4.62
N ARG A 408 7.51 17.33 5.87
CA ARG A 408 6.28 18.00 6.30
C ARG A 408 6.46 19.52 6.33
N SER A 409 7.60 20.01 6.77
CA SER A 409 7.91 21.45 6.79
C SER A 409 7.96 22.01 5.36
N ALA A 410 8.60 21.31 4.42
CA ALA A 410 8.60 21.65 2.99
C ALA A 410 7.20 21.53 2.35
N THR A 411 6.39 20.54 2.74
CA THR A 411 5.00 20.38 2.27
C THR A 411 4.13 21.59 2.62
N TYR A 412 4.24 22.10 3.85
CA TYR A 412 3.45 23.24 4.34
C TYR A 412 4.15 24.60 4.17
N ARG A 413 5.41 24.61 3.70
CA ARG A 413 6.30 25.79 3.64
C ARG A 413 6.42 26.51 5.00
N GLN A 414 6.35 25.74 6.09
CA GLN A 414 6.33 26.22 7.47
C GLN A 414 7.02 25.20 8.39
N TRP A 415 8.02 25.63 9.15
CA TRP A 415 8.71 24.80 10.13
C TRP A 415 7.73 24.19 11.13
N GLN A 416 7.66 22.85 11.15
CA GLN A 416 6.77 22.13 12.07
C GLN A 416 7.44 21.97 13.44
N GLN A 417 6.65 21.87 14.50
CA GLN A 417 7.18 21.46 15.81
C GLN A 417 7.70 20.01 15.75
N LEU A 418 8.97 19.80 16.10
CA LEU A 418 9.64 18.50 16.09
C LEU A 418 9.40 17.69 17.39
N ARG A 419 9.12 18.39 18.50
CA ARG A 419 8.79 17.85 19.83
C ARG A 419 7.32 18.14 20.18
#